data_AF-A0A8X6FQ80-F1
#
_entry.id   AF-A0A8X6FQ80-F1
#
_cell.length_a   1.000
_cell.length_b   1.000
_cell.length_c   1.000
_cell.angle_alpha   90.00
_cell.angle_beta   90.00
_cell.angle_gamma   90.00
#
_symmetry.space_group_name_H-M   'P 1'
#
loop_
_entity.id
_entity.type
_entity.pdbx_description
1 polymer ?
#
loop_
_entity_poly.entity_id
_entity_poly.type
_entity_poly.pdbx_seq_one_letter_code
_entity_poly.pdbx_strand_id
1 'polypeptide(L)'
;MGFILLDSLSSLLSRKMWKTELLISFLVLVFSSLVSSFSLSAGVVPSFGKRITGPTCPPFQEYRRCGPVCEHTCDTLREEVCCEVACMAGCFCADGYIREKKDEEPKKCVPLHECRECPFFVLIHLN
;
A
#
# COMPACT_ATOMS: atom_id res chain seq x y z
N MET A 1 -0.15 16.95 -61.14
CA MET A 1 -1.55 16.48 -61.06
C MET A 1 -1.69 15.34 -60.04
N GLY A 2 -1.49 15.60 -58.75
CA GLY A 2 -1.50 14.57 -57.68
C GLY A 2 -2.39 14.88 -56.46
N PHE A 3 -3.08 16.03 -56.46
CA PHE A 3 -3.91 16.45 -55.33
C PHE A 3 -5.38 16.02 -55.44
N ILE A 4 -5.88 15.67 -56.62
CA ILE A 4 -7.31 15.33 -56.82
C ILE A 4 -7.65 13.91 -56.32
N LEU A 5 -6.65 13.02 -56.16
CA LEU A 5 -6.88 11.66 -55.64
C LEU A 5 -7.01 11.59 -54.11
N LEU A 6 -6.48 12.56 -53.35
CA LEU A 6 -6.64 12.58 -51.88
C LEU A 6 -8.04 13.02 -51.43
N ASP A 7 -8.75 13.84 -52.22
CA ASP A 7 -10.12 14.27 -51.92
C ASP A 7 -11.15 13.15 -52.08
N SER A 8 -10.93 12.23 -53.04
CA SER A 8 -11.83 11.07 -53.23
C SER A 8 -11.64 9.98 -52.17
N LEU A 9 -10.42 9.81 -51.63
CA LEU A 9 -10.17 8.87 -50.51
C LEU A 9 -10.75 9.37 -49.18
N SER A 10 -10.71 10.68 -48.92
CA SER A 10 -11.39 11.30 -47.76
C SER A 10 -12.92 11.11 -47.83
N SER A 11 -13.49 11.24 -49.03
CA SER A 11 -14.93 11.04 -49.29
C SER A 11 -15.39 9.58 -49.16
N LEU A 12 -14.50 8.60 -49.41
CA LEU A 12 -14.79 7.17 -49.24
C LEU A 12 -14.66 6.71 -47.78
N LEU A 13 -13.76 7.33 -47.00
CA LEU A 13 -13.62 7.08 -45.56
C LEU A 13 -14.82 7.62 -44.76
N SER A 14 -15.38 8.77 -45.12
CA SER A 14 -16.57 9.33 -44.46
C SER A 14 -17.88 8.56 -44.72
N ARG A 15 -18.03 7.89 -45.86
CA ARG A 15 -19.27 7.13 -46.17
C ARG A 15 -19.37 5.77 -45.49
N LYS A 16 -18.24 5.14 -45.15
CA LYS A 16 -18.25 3.87 -44.39
C LYS A 16 -18.38 4.08 -42.88
N MET A 17 -18.10 5.27 -42.36
CA MET A 17 -18.19 5.56 -40.94
C MET A 17 -19.57 6.03 -40.45
N TRP A 18 -20.47 6.52 -41.32
CA TRP A 18 -21.84 6.86 -40.85
C TRP A 18 -22.63 5.60 -40.42
N LYS A 19 -22.52 4.49 -41.17
CA LYS A 19 -23.29 3.26 -40.84
C LYS A 19 -22.81 2.60 -39.53
N THR A 20 -21.53 2.75 -39.19
CA THR A 20 -20.96 2.27 -37.92
C THR A 20 -21.30 3.17 -36.75
N GLU A 21 -21.34 4.50 -36.91
CA GLU A 21 -21.74 5.44 -35.85
C GLU A 21 -23.21 5.24 -35.41
N LEU A 22 -24.11 4.96 -36.35
CA LEU A 22 -25.51 4.64 -36.02
C LEU A 22 -25.66 3.28 -35.31
N LEU A 23 -24.86 2.28 -35.69
CA LEU A 23 -24.83 0.98 -35.01
C LEU A 23 -24.20 1.08 -33.62
N ILE A 24 -23.13 1.85 -33.45
CA ILE A 24 -22.51 2.11 -32.15
C ILE A 24 -23.45 2.90 -31.25
N SER A 25 -24.13 3.91 -31.77
CA SER A 25 -25.16 4.65 -31.02
C SER A 25 -26.32 3.73 -30.59
N PHE A 26 -26.81 2.87 -31.49
CA PHE A 26 -27.85 1.89 -31.18
C PHE A 26 -27.38 0.86 -30.13
N LEU A 27 -26.16 0.35 -30.27
CA LEU A 27 -25.56 -0.56 -29.29
C LEU A 27 -25.37 0.12 -27.93
N VAL A 28 -24.85 1.36 -27.88
CA VAL A 28 -24.68 2.11 -26.64
C VAL A 28 -26.02 2.40 -25.96
N LEU A 29 -27.09 2.69 -26.70
CA LEU A 29 -28.44 2.89 -26.14
C LEU A 29 -29.05 1.58 -25.62
N VAL A 30 -28.86 0.47 -26.34
CA VAL A 30 -29.29 -0.87 -25.88
C VAL A 30 -28.48 -1.31 -24.66
N PHE A 31 -27.16 -1.15 -24.67
CA PHE A 31 -26.30 -1.45 -23.52
C PHE A 31 -26.61 -0.54 -22.32
N SER A 32 -26.87 0.76 -22.53
CA SER A 32 -27.28 1.67 -21.45
C SER A 32 -28.62 1.26 -20.84
N SER A 33 -29.59 0.83 -21.67
CA SER A 33 -30.89 0.34 -21.19
C SER A 33 -30.79 -1.01 -20.46
N LEU A 34 -29.90 -1.89 -20.90
CA LEU A 34 -29.61 -3.17 -20.24
C LEU A 34 -28.83 -2.98 -18.93
N VAL A 35 -27.85 -2.07 -18.88
CA VAL A 35 -27.09 -1.72 -17.66
C VAL A 35 -27.97 -0.97 -16.66
N SER A 36 -28.91 -0.15 -17.13
CA SER A 36 -29.95 0.47 -16.29
C SER A 36 -30.88 -0.57 -15.65
N SER A 37 -31.09 -1.70 -16.32
CA SER A 37 -31.86 -2.84 -15.80
C SER A 37 -31.04 -3.77 -14.91
N PHE A 38 -29.70 -3.70 -14.97
CA PHE A 38 -28.80 -4.58 -14.19
C PHE A 38 -28.29 -3.96 -12.88
N SER A 39 -28.33 -2.63 -12.74
CA SER A 39 -27.96 -1.94 -11.49
C SER A 39 -29.11 -1.78 -10.50
N LEU A 40 -30.29 -2.38 -10.75
CA LEU A 40 -31.41 -2.41 -9.81
C LEU A 40 -31.48 -3.70 -8.97
N SER A 41 -30.33 -4.27 -8.61
CA SER A 41 -30.24 -5.04 -7.36
C SER A 41 -29.69 -4.13 -6.27
N ALA A 42 -30.63 -3.55 -5.51
CA ALA A 42 -30.32 -2.90 -4.26
C ALA A 42 -29.62 -3.90 -3.32
N GLY A 43 -28.49 -3.46 -2.73
CA GLY A 43 -28.28 -3.72 -1.32
C GLY A 43 -27.46 -4.93 -0.89
N VAL A 44 -26.48 -5.38 -1.68
CA VAL A 44 -25.27 -5.98 -1.08
C VAL A 44 -24.05 -5.47 -1.84
N VAL A 45 -23.75 -4.17 -1.73
CA VAL A 45 -22.32 -3.84 -1.60
C VAL A 45 -21.90 -4.59 -0.34
N PRO A 46 -21.05 -5.65 -0.40
CA PRO A 46 -20.29 -5.97 0.78
C PRO A 46 -19.59 -4.66 1.07
N SER A 47 -19.94 -4.05 2.20
CA SER A 47 -19.23 -2.89 2.65
C SER A 47 -17.76 -3.31 2.55
N PHE A 48 -17.00 -2.59 1.72
CA PHE A 48 -15.59 -2.37 2.01
C PHE A 48 -15.50 -1.54 3.31
N GLY A 49 -16.43 -1.65 4.27
CA GLY A 49 -16.19 -2.49 5.44
C GLY A 49 -14.75 -2.94 5.47
N LYS A 50 -13.91 -1.99 5.89
CA LYS A 50 -12.58 -2.19 6.42
C LYS A 50 -12.57 -3.61 6.94
N ARG A 51 -11.83 -4.51 6.29
CA ARG A 51 -11.68 -5.87 6.81
C ARG A 51 -11.41 -5.68 8.30
N ILE A 52 -12.16 -6.34 9.17
CA ILE A 52 -11.65 -6.58 10.51
C ILE A 52 -10.55 -7.66 10.37
N THR A 53 -9.56 -7.40 9.50
CA THR A 53 -8.21 -7.79 9.82
C THR A 53 -7.93 -6.99 11.07
N GLY A 54 -7.60 -7.67 12.17
CA GLY A 54 -7.01 -6.99 13.31
C GLY A 54 -5.88 -6.05 12.85
N PRO A 55 -5.44 -5.12 13.70
CA PRO A 55 -4.36 -4.18 13.37
C PRO A 55 -3.21 -4.90 12.63
N THR A 56 -3.11 -4.66 11.32
CA THR A 56 -2.10 -5.31 10.47
C THR A 56 -0.79 -4.59 10.74
N CYS A 57 0.13 -5.29 11.39
CA CYS A 57 1.45 -4.75 11.63
C CYS A 57 2.35 -4.87 10.39
N PRO A 58 3.35 -3.99 10.25
CA PRO A 58 4.44 -4.14 9.28
C PRO A 58 5.15 -5.50 9.44
N PRO A 59 5.94 -5.92 8.43
CA PRO A 59 6.74 -7.14 8.55
C PRO A 59 7.67 -7.08 9.77
N PHE A 60 7.89 -8.24 10.40
CA PHE A 60 8.71 -8.41 11.62
C PHE A 60 8.18 -7.66 12.85
N GLN A 61 6.91 -7.28 12.83
CA GLN A 61 6.21 -6.69 13.97
C GLN A 61 5.00 -7.54 14.36
N GLU A 62 4.68 -7.51 15.64
CA GLU A 62 3.54 -8.18 16.22
C GLU A 62 2.64 -7.17 16.92
N TYR A 63 1.34 -7.33 16.76
CA TYR A 63 0.39 -6.51 17.50
C TYR A 63 0.30 -7.00 18.93
N ARG A 64 0.64 -6.14 19.89
CA ARG A 64 0.46 -6.41 21.31
C ARG A 64 -0.59 -5.45 21.86
N ARG A 65 -1.55 -5.98 22.63
CA ARG A 65 -2.49 -5.16 23.41
C ARG A 65 -1.80 -4.40 24.54
N CYS A 66 -0.63 -4.89 24.95
CA CYS A 66 0.19 -4.29 25.97
C CYS A 66 1.67 -4.49 25.60
N GLY A 67 2.32 -3.43 25.12
CA GLY A 67 3.75 -3.40 24.86
C GLY A 67 4.43 -2.20 25.53
N PRO A 68 5.77 -2.22 25.64
CA PRO A 68 6.54 -1.16 26.26
C PRO A 68 6.42 0.13 25.45
N VAL A 69 6.27 1.27 26.11
CA VAL A 69 6.15 2.59 25.46
C VAL A 69 7.41 2.94 24.66
N CYS A 70 8.56 2.50 25.14
CA CYS A 70 9.83 2.64 24.44
C CYS A 70 10.49 1.27 24.24
N GLU A 71 10.91 1.04 23.01
CA GLU A 71 11.65 -0.14 22.58
C GLU A 71 13.11 0.26 22.38
N HIS A 72 14.02 -0.64 22.73
CA HIS A 72 15.43 -0.46 22.38
C HIS A 72 15.60 -0.42 20.85
N THR A 73 16.61 0.32 20.43
CA THR A 73 17.10 0.37 19.05
C THR A 73 18.49 -0.26 18.99
N CYS A 74 18.99 -0.57 17.80
CA CYS A 74 20.37 -1.04 17.64
C CYS A 74 21.40 -0.10 18.30
N ASP A 75 21.14 1.21 18.30
CA ASP A 75 22.03 2.22 18.91
C ASP A 75 21.98 2.25 20.45
N THR A 76 20.85 1.83 21.04
CA THR A 76 20.57 1.96 22.49
C THR A 76 20.58 0.62 23.22
N LEU A 77 21.13 -0.43 22.60
CA LEU A 77 21.23 -1.78 23.16
C LEU A 77 22.01 -1.84 24.48
N ARG A 78 23.00 -0.95 24.66
CA ARG A 78 23.86 -0.89 25.85
C ARG A 78 23.51 0.27 26.79
N GLU A 79 22.50 1.06 26.44
CA GLU A 79 22.08 2.20 27.23
C GLU A 79 20.88 1.83 28.10
N GLU A 80 20.90 2.29 29.35
CA GLU A 80 19.72 2.24 30.21
C GLU A 80 18.71 3.28 29.73
N VAL A 81 17.80 2.83 28.86
CA VAL A 81 16.67 3.66 28.44
C VAL A 81 15.67 3.71 29.60
N CYS A 82 15.55 4.89 30.23
CA CYS A 82 14.48 5.15 31.19
C CYS A 82 13.13 5.09 30.47
N CYS A 83 12.46 3.94 30.60
CA CYS A 83 11.10 3.75 30.12
C CYS A 83 10.11 3.87 31.27
N GLU A 84 9.07 4.65 31.04
CA GLU A 84 7.92 4.69 31.92
C GLU A 84 7.26 3.30 31.96
N VAL A 85 6.78 2.88 33.14
CA VAL A 85 6.06 1.61 33.35
C VAL A 85 4.62 1.73 32.83
N ALA A 86 4.45 2.33 31.66
CA ALA A 86 3.20 2.45 30.95
C ALA A 86 3.16 1.41 29.83
N CYS A 87 1.95 0.97 29.51
CA CYS A 87 1.69 -0.05 28.52
C CYS A 87 0.75 0.51 27.46
N MET A 88 1.13 0.35 26.20
CA MET A 88 0.32 0.82 25.06
C MET A 88 0.01 -0.32 24.09
N ALA A 89 -1.16 -0.27 23.49
CA ALA A 89 -1.55 -1.18 22.42
C ALA A 89 -0.99 -0.69 21.09
N GLY A 90 -0.32 -1.56 20.33
CA GLY A 90 0.36 -1.16 19.10
C GLY A 90 1.13 -2.29 18.44
N CYS A 91 1.86 -1.94 17.37
CA CYS A 91 2.79 -2.83 16.70
C CYS A 91 4.19 -2.65 17.26
N PHE A 92 4.76 -3.73 17.76
CA PHE A 92 6.09 -3.79 18.36
C PHE A 92 6.95 -4.77 17.56
N CYS A 93 8.28 -4.64 17.59
CA CYS A 93 9.14 -5.63 16.96
C CYS A 93 8.87 -7.01 17.58
N ALA A 94 8.78 -8.05 16.75
CA ALA A 94 8.61 -9.42 17.21
C ALA A 94 9.81 -9.88 18.06
N ASP A 95 9.64 -10.94 18.84
CA ASP A 95 10.74 -11.44 19.68
C ASP A 95 11.96 -11.83 18.83
N GLY A 96 13.15 -11.40 19.26
CA GLY A 96 14.40 -11.56 18.51
C GLY A 96 14.66 -10.48 17.45
N TYR A 97 13.72 -9.55 17.26
CA TYR A 97 13.88 -8.37 16.41
C TYR A 97 13.95 -7.09 17.26
N ILE A 98 14.63 -6.09 16.73
CA ILE A 98 14.84 -4.80 17.37
C ILE A 98 14.76 -3.68 16.33
N ARG A 99 14.41 -2.47 16.77
CA ARG A 99 14.32 -1.30 15.88
C ARG A 99 15.70 -0.92 15.35
N GLU A 100 15.79 -0.68 14.06
CA GLU A 100 17.05 -0.22 13.44
C GLU A 100 17.43 1.17 13.97
N LYS A 101 16.51 2.14 13.93
CA LYS A 101 16.68 3.49 14.50
C LYS A 101 15.42 4.00 15.20
N LYS A 102 15.58 5.04 16.03
CA LYS A 102 14.51 5.62 16.85
C LYS A 102 13.49 6.42 16.04
N ASP A 103 13.96 7.20 15.07
CA ASP A 103 13.16 8.22 14.35
C ASP A 103 12.88 7.85 12.89
N GLU A 104 12.91 6.56 12.54
CA GLU A 104 12.63 6.08 11.18
C GLU A 104 11.16 5.72 10.99
N GLU A 105 10.53 6.32 9.98
CA GLU A 105 9.24 5.91 9.43
C GLU A 105 9.39 5.42 7.97
N PRO A 106 8.87 4.23 7.61
CA PRO A 106 8.21 3.27 8.48
C PRO A 106 9.21 2.59 9.44
N LYS A 107 8.76 2.32 10.66
CA LYS A 107 9.54 1.67 11.71
C LYS A 107 10.06 0.32 11.19
N LYS A 108 11.37 0.18 11.00
CA LYS A 108 12.00 -1.05 10.50
C LYS A 108 12.57 -1.86 11.66
N CYS A 109 12.18 -3.14 11.73
CA CYS A 109 12.71 -4.09 12.69
C CYS A 109 13.70 -5.01 11.98
N VAL A 110 14.88 -5.20 12.57
CA VAL A 110 15.94 -6.10 12.10
C VAL A 110 16.21 -7.15 13.17
N PRO A 111 16.69 -8.35 12.81
CA PRO A 111 17.15 -9.32 13.79
C PRO A 111 18.24 -8.72 14.69
N LEU A 112 18.25 -9.09 15.96
CA LEU A 112 19.22 -8.57 16.93
C LEU A 112 20.69 -8.75 16.49
N HIS A 113 20.99 -9.85 15.80
CA HIS A 113 22.33 -10.15 15.28
C HIS A 113 22.73 -9.33 14.04
N GLU A 114 21.76 -8.68 13.39
CA GLU A 114 21.99 -7.81 12.24
C GLU A 114 22.23 -6.35 12.68
N CYS A 115 21.90 -6.00 13.93
CA CYS A 115 22.46 -4.79 14.51
C CYS A 115 23.97 -4.88 14.39
N ARG A 116 24.58 -3.92 13.70
CA ARG A 116 26.04 -3.80 13.67
C ARG A 116 26.46 -3.76 15.12
N GLU A 117 27.03 -4.87 15.60
CA GLU A 117 27.75 -4.91 16.85
C GLU A 117 28.60 -3.66 16.85
N CYS A 118 28.38 -2.79 17.84
CA CYS A 118 28.98 -1.46 17.87
C CYS A 118 30.43 -1.57 17.39
N PRO A 119 30.82 -0.85 16.32
CA PRO A 119 32.13 -0.98 15.75
C PRO A 119 33.16 -0.57 16.80
N PHE A 120 33.93 -1.54 17.31
CA PHE A 120 35.26 -1.40 17.92
C PHE A 120 35.43 -0.48 19.15
N PHE A 121 34.50 0.42 19.50
CA PHE A 121 34.74 1.48 20.48
C PHE A 121 34.59 1.04 21.95
N VAL A 122 34.14 -0.20 22.20
CA VAL A 122 34.09 -0.77 23.56
C VAL A 122 35.35 -1.58 23.91
N LEU A 123 36.22 -1.86 22.94
CA LEU A 123 37.52 -2.50 23.23
C LEU A 123 38.60 -1.54 23.76
N ILE A 124 38.37 -0.22 23.75
CA ILE A 124 39.33 0.78 24.27
C ILE A 124 39.07 1.23 25.72
N HIS A 125 38.01 0.74 26.37
CA HIS A 125 37.70 1.07 27.79
C HIS A 125 37.99 -0.09 28.77
N LEU A 126 38.62 -1.16 28.30
CA LEU A 126 39.03 -2.33 29.10
C LEU A 126 40.56 -2.47 29.22
N ASN A 127 41.27 -1.34 29.32
CA ASN A 127 42.67 -1.31 29.74
C ASN A 127 42.91 -0.32 30.87
#